data_AF-A0A7X4E0X2-F1
#
_entry.id   AF-A0A7X4E0X2-F1
#
_cell.length_a   1.000
_cell.length_b   1.000
_cell.length_c   1.000
_cell.angle_alpha   90.00
_cell.angle_beta   90.00
_cell.angle_gamma   90.00
#
_symmetry.space_group_name_H-M   'P 1'
#
loop_
_entity.id
_entity.type
_entity.pdbx_description
1 polymer ?
#
loop_
_entity_poly.entity_id
_entity_poly.type
_entity_poly.pdbx_seq_one_letter_code
_entity_poly.pdbx_strand_id
1 'polypeptide(L)'
;MKNRQWCWLLPLAGILACGDDPVEPEAALTMTEVEAMYFGIQEFAHDTLPAIISFNPADSSAIVQCPLGGQSGLVFEFQEVKTDDDFILSLSGGVTLAPTDCRLRHGNHEFTITGTPDIETSFHFEFSVADEVPTVRYEGAASGSFEWRLEDRSGTCNIALVVNTTDPAPAHEPITTTISGIMCGLNVSFTHEPLVTPGGITRPVPNG
;
A
#
# COMPACT_ATOMS: atom_id res chain seq x y z
N MET A 1 -23.60 17.56 13.59
CA MET A 1 -24.45 16.53 12.95
C MET A 1 -25.63 16.29 13.89
N LYS A 2 -26.87 16.25 13.41
CA LYS A 2 -28.08 16.08 14.23
C LYS A 2 -28.48 14.60 14.25
N ASN A 3 -28.34 13.93 15.40
CA ASN A 3 -28.82 12.55 15.59
C ASN A 3 -30.35 12.52 15.54
N ARG A 4 -30.92 11.61 14.74
CA ARG A 4 -32.35 11.32 14.70
C ARG A 4 -32.63 10.12 15.60
N GLN A 5 -33.34 10.35 16.69
CA GLN A 5 -33.92 9.28 17.52
C GLN A 5 -35.27 8.85 16.92
N TRP A 6 -35.50 7.55 16.84
CA TRP A 6 -36.79 6.96 16.48
C TRP A 6 -37.27 6.11 17.64
N CYS A 7 -38.33 6.55 18.31
CA CYS A 7 -39.02 5.75 19.32
C CYS A 7 -40.24 5.10 18.69
N TRP A 8 -40.25 3.77 18.60
CA TRP A 8 -41.45 3.01 18.26
C TRP A 8 -42.27 2.78 19.53
N LEU A 9 -43.47 3.34 19.59
CA LEU A 9 -44.45 3.05 20.65
C LEU A 9 -45.17 1.73 20.30
N LEU A 10 -44.79 0.63 20.97
CA LEU A 10 -45.59 -0.58 21.00
C LEU A 10 -46.63 -0.46 22.13
N PRO A 11 -47.95 -0.47 21.83
CA PRO A 11 -48.96 -0.07 22.81
C PRO A 11 -49.35 -1.13 23.86
N LEU A 12 -48.57 -2.20 24.06
CA LEU A 12 -49.06 -3.37 24.83
C LEU A 12 -48.21 -3.88 26.00
N ALA A 13 -47.06 -3.31 26.31
CA ALA A 13 -46.37 -3.57 27.56
C ALA A 13 -45.41 -2.42 27.86
N GLY A 14 -45.58 -1.76 29.01
CA GLY A 14 -44.83 -0.55 29.42
C GLY A 14 -43.35 -0.77 29.70
N ILE A 15 -42.60 -1.30 28.74
CA ILE A 15 -41.14 -1.38 28.76
C ILE A 15 -40.65 -0.41 27.69
N LEU A 16 -40.16 0.75 28.13
CA LEU A 16 -39.37 1.64 27.28
C LEU A 16 -38.02 0.96 27.04
N ALA A 17 -37.93 0.16 25.97
CA ALA A 17 -36.65 -0.29 25.45
C ALA A 17 -36.10 0.83 24.55
N CYS A 18 -35.42 1.80 25.16
CA CYS A 18 -34.47 2.63 24.41
C CYS A 18 -33.26 1.74 24.16
N GLY A 19 -33.22 1.08 23.00
CA GLY A 19 -31.95 0.64 22.46
C GLY A 19 -31.21 1.90 22.03
N ASP A 20 -30.22 2.31 22.80
CA ASP A 20 -29.11 3.03 22.19
C ASP A 20 -28.63 2.12 21.07
N ASP A 21 -28.61 2.61 19.83
CA ASP A 21 -27.87 1.91 18.77
C ASP A 21 -26.50 1.61 19.41
N PRO A 22 -26.06 0.34 19.45
CA PRO A 22 -24.68 0.09 19.75
C PRO A 22 -23.92 0.87 18.68
N VAL A 23 -23.34 2.00 19.07
CA VAL A 23 -22.29 2.64 18.30
C VAL A 23 -21.18 1.61 18.35
N GLU A 24 -21.24 0.67 17.41
CA GLU A 24 -20.18 -0.28 17.18
C GLU A 24 -18.95 0.61 17.01
N PRO A 25 -17.97 0.54 17.92
CA PRO A 25 -16.76 1.29 17.72
C PRO A 25 -16.22 0.79 16.40
N GLU A 26 -16.18 1.65 15.37
CA GLU A 26 -15.41 1.39 14.16
C GLU A 26 -14.07 0.87 14.67
N ALA A 27 -13.80 -0.40 14.41
CA ALA A 27 -12.84 -1.15 15.20
C ALA A 27 -11.44 -0.67 14.84
N ALA A 28 -11.02 0.45 15.43
CA ALA A 28 -9.86 1.19 14.98
C ALA A 28 -8.62 0.30 15.06
N LEU A 29 -7.83 0.30 13.98
CA LEU A 29 -6.54 -0.36 13.98
C LEU A 29 -5.57 0.44 14.86
N THR A 30 -4.72 -0.28 15.59
CA THR A 30 -3.59 0.34 16.30
C THR A 30 -2.48 0.71 15.32
N MET A 31 -1.53 1.56 15.75
CA MET A 31 -0.38 1.89 14.91
C MET A 31 0.42 0.65 14.48
N THR A 32 0.63 -0.30 15.40
CA THR A 32 1.33 -1.56 15.13
C THR A 32 0.58 -2.42 14.11
N GLU A 33 -0.75 -2.41 14.13
CA GLU A 33 -1.56 -3.16 13.16
C GLU A 33 -1.55 -2.51 11.78
N VAL A 34 -1.59 -1.17 11.72
CA VAL A 34 -1.45 -0.42 10.46
C VAL A 34 -0.06 -0.63 9.87
N GLU A 35 0.98 -0.62 10.68
CA GLU A 35 2.36 -0.89 10.28
C GLU A 35 2.50 -2.33 9.74
N ALA A 36 1.98 -3.34 10.44
CA ALA A 36 2.00 -4.71 9.96
C ALA A 36 1.22 -4.88 8.64
N MET A 37 0.07 -4.20 8.52
CA MET A 37 -0.72 -4.19 7.30
C MET A 37 0.05 -3.60 6.12
N TYR A 38 0.66 -2.44 6.35
CA TYR A 38 1.51 -1.76 5.38
C TYR A 38 2.66 -2.67 4.90
N PHE A 39 3.42 -3.26 5.83
CA PHE A 39 4.54 -4.12 5.46
C PHE A 39 4.13 -5.41 4.76
N GLY A 40 3.02 -6.05 5.15
CA GLY A 40 2.57 -7.23 4.42
C GLY A 40 2.03 -6.92 3.01
N ILE A 41 1.46 -5.72 2.78
CA ILE A 41 1.14 -5.26 1.42
C ILE A 41 2.42 -5.02 0.61
N GLN A 42 3.44 -4.40 1.21
CA GLN A 42 4.73 -4.16 0.56
C GLN A 42 5.46 -5.46 0.22
N GLU A 43 5.49 -6.44 1.13
CA GLU A 43 6.05 -7.78 0.88
C GLU A 43 5.33 -8.48 -0.27
N PHE A 44 4.00 -8.40 -0.31
CA PHE A 44 3.23 -8.94 -1.42
C PHE A 44 3.56 -8.24 -2.74
N ALA A 45 3.57 -6.91 -2.77
CA ALA A 45 3.95 -6.14 -3.96
C ALA A 45 5.35 -6.56 -4.43
N HIS A 46 6.30 -6.67 -3.50
CA HIS A 46 7.66 -7.08 -3.76
C HIS A 46 7.79 -8.48 -4.38
N ASP A 47 7.08 -9.46 -3.82
CA ASP A 47 7.08 -10.84 -4.33
C ASP A 47 6.39 -10.95 -5.70
N THR A 48 5.48 -10.02 -6.02
CA THR A 48 4.83 -9.94 -7.34
C THR A 48 5.65 -9.21 -8.40
N LEU A 49 6.61 -8.34 -8.01
CA LEU A 49 7.42 -7.55 -8.96
C LEU A 49 8.13 -8.40 -10.04
N PRO A 50 8.74 -9.57 -9.74
CA PRO A 50 9.36 -10.39 -10.78
C PRO A 50 8.35 -10.90 -11.82
N ALA A 51 7.13 -11.22 -11.37
CA ALA A 51 6.05 -11.56 -12.29
C ALA A 51 5.72 -10.35 -13.16
N ILE A 52 5.57 -9.16 -12.56
CA ILE A 52 5.28 -7.87 -13.21
C ILE A 52 6.33 -7.54 -14.30
N ILE A 53 7.62 -7.65 -13.97
CA ILE A 53 8.73 -7.31 -14.89
C ILE A 53 8.84 -8.33 -16.03
N SER A 54 8.35 -9.56 -15.83
CA SER A 54 8.32 -10.57 -16.90
C SER A 54 7.12 -10.44 -17.86
N PHE A 55 6.17 -9.53 -17.59
CA PHE A 55 5.04 -9.32 -18.50
C PHE A 55 5.50 -8.68 -19.80
N ASN A 56 4.88 -9.15 -20.88
CA ASN A 56 4.97 -8.49 -22.17
C ASN A 56 4.40 -7.07 -22.01
N PRO A 57 5.06 -6.01 -22.50
CA PRO A 57 4.51 -4.65 -22.46
C PRO A 57 3.14 -4.50 -23.15
N ALA A 58 2.68 -5.52 -23.89
CA ALA A 58 1.32 -5.60 -24.42
C ALA A 58 0.25 -5.99 -23.37
N ASP A 59 0.64 -6.62 -22.26
CA ASP A 59 -0.25 -7.05 -21.19
C ASP A 59 -0.32 -5.97 -20.11
N SER A 60 -1.35 -5.13 -20.16
CA SER A 60 -1.56 -4.05 -19.18
C SER A 60 -2.18 -4.52 -17.86
N SER A 61 -2.37 -5.82 -17.67
CA SER A 61 -3.04 -6.35 -16.46
C SER A 61 -2.63 -7.77 -16.11
N ALA A 62 -2.67 -8.10 -14.82
CA ALA A 62 -2.40 -9.43 -14.29
C ALA A 62 -3.33 -9.77 -13.11
N ILE A 63 -3.49 -11.07 -12.82
CA ILE A 63 -4.09 -11.56 -11.58
C ILE A 63 -3.03 -12.34 -10.84
N VAL A 64 -2.73 -11.93 -9.61
CA VAL A 64 -1.74 -12.55 -8.73
C VAL A 64 -2.42 -13.19 -7.53
N GLN A 65 -1.91 -14.34 -7.09
CA GLN A 65 -2.44 -15.03 -5.92
C GLN A 65 -1.82 -14.45 -4.64
N CYS A 66 -2.64 -14.20 -3.63
CA CYS A 66 -2.14 -13.72 -2.35
C CYS A 66 -1.52 -14.88 -1.54
N PRO A 67 -0.45 -14.63 -0.77
CA PRO A 67 0.31 -15.65 -0.06
C PRO A 67 -0.51 -16.65 0.77
N LEU A 68 -1.60 -16.20 1.41
CA LEU A 68 -2.45 -17.03 2.28
C LEU A 68 -3.84 -17.30 1.70
N GLY A 69 -4.02 -17.05 0.41
CA GLY A 69 -5.28 -17.22 -0.31
C GLY A 69 -5.95 -15.90 -0.69
N GLY A 70 -6.92 -15.99 -1.60
CA GLY A 70 -7.45 -14.82 -2.31
C GLY A 70 -6.54 -14.40 -3.46
N GLN A 71 -6.87 -13.28 -4.10
CA GLN A 71 -6.13 -12.79 -5.26
C GLN A 71 -6.12 -11.27 -5.31
N SER A 72 -5.24 -10.70 -6.13
CA SER A 72 -5.26 -9.29 -6.46
C SER A 72 -5.18 -9.09 -7.96
N GLY A 73 -6.09 -8.28 -8.49
CA GLY A 73 -5.97 -7.74 -9.84
C GLY A 73 -4.92 -6.64 -9.83
N LEU A 74 -4.12 -6.59 -10.89
CA LEU A 74 -3.13 -5.55 -11.11
C LEU A 74 -3.36 -4.98 -12.50
N VAL A 75 -3.39 -3.65 -12.61
CA VAL A 75 -3.37 -2.94 -13.89
C VAL A 75 -2.15 -2.04 -13.90
N PHE A 76 -1.38 -2.07 -14.98
CA PHE A 76 -0.11 -1.36 -15.08
C PHE A 76 -0.06 -0.44 -16.28
N GLU A 77 0.58 0.71 -16.08
CA GLU A 77 0.96 1.63 -17.13
C GLU A 77 2.41 2.04 -16.92
N PHE A 78 3.28 1.83 -17.91
CA PHE A 78 4.70 2.17 -17.84
C PHE A 78 5.10 3.04 -19.03
N GLN A 79 5.94 4.04 -18.75
CA GLN A 79 6.59 4.87 -19.73
C GLN A 79 8.09 4.93 -19.45
N GLU A 80 8.87 4.42 -20.39
CA GLU A 80 10.33 4.56 -20.40
C GLU A 80 10.72 5.73 -21.31
N VAL A 81 11.56 6.62 -20.80
CA VAL A 81 12.18 7.69 -21.58
C VAL A 81 13.68 7.56 -21.45
N LYS A 82 14.35 7.43 -22.59
CA LYS A 82 15.81 7.41 -22.70
C LYS A 82 16.29 8.63 -23.45
N THR A 83 17.24 9.36 -22.88
CA THR A 83 17.92 10.49 -23.53
C THR A 83 19.37 10.11 -23.80
N ASP A 84 19.90 10.47 -24.97
CA ASP A 84 21.24 10.07 -25.42
C ASP A 84 22.36 11.07 -25.03
N ASP A 85 22.03 12.34 -24.76
CA ASP A 85 23.04 13.40 -24.55
C ASP A 85 23.67 13.39 -23.14
N ASP A 86 22.99 12.79 -22.17
CA ASP A 86 23.47 12.36 -20.85
C ASP A 86 22.74 11.04 -20.61
N PHE A 87 23.40 9.95 -20.19
CA PHE A 87 22.69 8.68 -19.97
C PHE A 87 21.68 8.86 -18.81
N ILE A 88 20.45 9.22 -19.18
CA ILE A 88 19.31 9.40 -18.30
C ILE A 88 18.28 8.35 -18.69
N LEU A 89 17.98 7.48 -17.74
CA LEU A 89 16.90 6.51 -17.80
C LEU A 89 15.80 6.99 -16.85
N SER A 90 14.66 7.37 -17.40
CA SER A 90 13.48 7.70 -16.61
C SER A 90 12.41 6.64 -16.83
N LEU A 91 11.91 6.07 -15.74
CA LEU A 91 10.79 5.14 -15.73
C LEU A 91 9.67 5.75 -14.89
N SER A 92 8.54 6.02 -15.51
CA SER A 92 7.32 6.47 -14.81
C SER A 92 6.21 5.46 -15.02
N GLY A 93 5.32 5.34 -14.05
CA GLY A 93 4.18 4.45 -14.22
C GLY A 93 3.17 4.51 -13.09
N GLY A 94 2.13 3.71 -13.26
CA GLY A 94 1.11 3.51 -12.26
C GLY A 94 0.72 2.04 -12.15
N VAL A 95 0.34 1.65 -10.93
CA VAL A 95 -0.23 0.33 -10.66
C VAL A 95 -1.54 0.52 -9.91
N THR A 96 -2.62 -0.06 -10.43
CA THR A 96 -3.88 -0.19 -9.71
C THR A 96 -3.97 -1.60 -9.13
N LEU A 97 -4.16 -1.70 -7.82
CA LEU A 97 -4.28 -2.94 -7.07
C LEU A 97 -5.75 -3.14 -6.63
N ALA A 98 -6.34 -4.23 -7.09
CA ALA A 98 -7.72 -4.64 -6.81
C ALA A 98 -7.77 -5.96 -6.02
N PRO A 99 -7.50 -5.93 -4.69
CA PRO A 99 -7.49 -7.15 -3.90
C PRO A 99 -8.90 -7.74 -3.74
N THR A 100 -9.02 -9.06 -3.76
CA THR A 100 -10.26 -9.81 -3.55
C THR A 100 -10.00 -10.90 -2.52
N ASP A 101 -10.48 -10.68 -1.29
CA ASP A 101 -10.26 -11.55 -0.13
C ASP A 101 -8.78 -11.93 0.04
N CYS A 102 -7.89 -10.97 -0.26
CA CYS A 102 -6.45 -11.19 -0.29
C CYS A 102 -5.92 -11.33 1.15
N ARG A 103 -5.45 -12.52 1.50
CA ARG A 103 -4.92 -12.83 2.83
C ARG A 103 -3.41 -12.66 2.87
N LEU A 104 -2.98 -11.84 3.82
CA LEU A 104 -1.61 -11.41 4.03
C LEU A 104 -1.25 -11.57 5.51
N ARG A 105 0.05 -11.63 5.80
CA ARG A 105 0.56 -11.73 7.17
C ARG A 105 1.88 -11.01 7.29
N HIS A 106 2.02 -10.23 8.36
CA HIS A 106 3.29 -9.67 8.77
C HIS A 106 3.41 -9.73 10.30
N GLY A 107 4.56 -10.19 10.78
CA GLY A 107 4.75 -10.51 12.20
C GLY A 107 3.68 -11.49 12.71
N ASN A 108 2.98 -11.11 13.78
CA ASN A 108 1.91 -11.90 14.40
C ASN A 108 0.51 -11.52 13.89
N HIS A 109 0.39 -10.62 12.91
CA HIS A 109 -0.89 -10.16 12.40
C HIS A 109 -1.18 -10.79 11.04
N GLU A 110 -2.31 -11.49 10.95
CA GLU A 110 -2.89 -11.96 9.69
C GLU A 110 -4.11 -11.13 9.35
N PHE A 111 -4.16 -10.59 8.14
CA PHE A 111 -5.21 -9.70 7.70
C PHE A 111 -5.73 -10.11 6.32
N THR A 112 -7.01 -9.86 6.10
CA THR A 112 -7.65 -9.98 4.79
C THR A 112 -7.97 -8.59 4.28
N ILE A 113 -7.66 -8.31 3.01
CA ILE A 113 -8.01 -7.06 2.35
C ILE A 113 -8.85 -7.30 1.09
N THR A 114 -9.82 -6.42 0.86
CA THR A 114 -10.66 -6.41 -0.35
C THR A 114 -10.79 -4.96 -0.84
N GLY A 115 -10.48 -4.72 -2.10
CA GLY A 115 -10.41 -3.39 -2.70
C GLY A 115 -11.80 -2.85 -3.03
N THR A 116 -12.19 -1.77 -2.36
CA THR A 116 -13.39 -0.97 -2.67
C THR A 116 -13.22 0.47 -2.16
N PRO A 117 -12.88 1.48 -3.01
CA PRO A 117 -12.22 1.46 -4.33
C PRO A 117 -10.87 0.71 -4.39
N ASP A 118 -10.32 0.56 -5.59
CA ASP A 118 -8.97 0.01 -5.77
C ASP A 118 -7.88 0.96 -5.22
N ILE A 119 -6.70 0.41 -4.96
CA ILE A 119 -5.52 1.17 -4.54
C ILE A 119 -4.76 1.60 -5.79
N GLU A 120 -4.66 2.89 -6.03
CA GLU A 120 -3.87 3.47 -7.10
C GLU A 120 -2.49 3.85 -6.57
N THR A 121 -1.45 3.47 -7.31
CA THR A 121 -0.07 3.85 -7.03
C THR A 121 0.53 4.49 -8.26
N SER A 122 1.32 5.53 -8.07
CA SER A 122 2.12 6.16 -9.11
C SER A 122 3.57 6.21 -8.66
N PHE A 123 4.50 6.03 -9.59
CA PHE A 123 5.93 6.12 -9.29
C PHE A 123 6.68 6.79 -10.43
N HIS A 124 7.79 7.41 -10.06
CA HIS A 124 8.78 7.98 -10.95
C HIS A 124 10.16 7.59 -10.44
N PHE A 125 10.90 6.92 -11.31
CA PHE A 125 12.28 6.49 -11.08
C PHE A 125 13.17 7.17 -12.12
N GLU A 126 14.25 7.78 -11.67
CA GLU A 126 15.25 8.40 -12.52
C GLU A 126 16.64 7.89 -12.15
N PHE A 127 17.37 7.44 -13.16
CA PHE A 127 18.78 7.11 -13.08
C PHE A 127 19.55 8.02 -14.02
N SER A 128 20.54 8.74 -13.51
CA SER A 128 21.37 9.68 -14.28
C SER A 128 22.86 9.38 -14.13
N VAL A 129 23.59 9.41 -15.25
CA VAL A 129 25.07 9.36 -15.31
C VAL A 129 25.62 10.66 -15.91
N ALA A 130 24.88 11.76 -15.77
CA ALA A 130 25.30 13.08 -16.26
C ALA A 130 26.57 13.58 -15.53
N ASP A 131 26.77 13.17 -14.27
CA ASP A 131 27.92 13.53 -13.44
C ASP A 131 28.88 12.34 -13.24
N GLU A 132 30.12 12.61 -12.79
CA GLU A 132 31.13 11.55 -12.48
C GLU A 132 30.61 10.48 -11.49
N VAL A 133 29.53 10.79 -10.76
CA VAL A 133 28.84 9.88 -9.85
C VAL A 133 27.43 9.63 -10.36
N PRO A 134 27.07 8.37 -10.70
CA PRO A 134 25.70 8.03 -11.05
C PRO A 134 24.76 8.33 -9.89
N THR A 135 23.59 8.90 -10.18
CA THR A 135 22.57 9.24 -9.20
C THR A 135 21.27 8.50 -9.44
N VAL A 136 20.53 8.25 -8.35
CA VAL A 136 19.19 7.66 -8.40
C VAL A 136 18.22 8.53 -7.63
N ARG A 137 17.04 8.74 -8.21
CA ARG A 137 15.90 9.39 -7.57
C ARG A 137 14.67 8.52 -7.71
N TYR A 138 13.92 8.39 -6.62
CA TYR A 138 12.65 7.67 -6.58
C TYR A 138 11.60 8.50 -5.86
N GLU A 139 10.47 8.69 -6.52
CA GLU A 139 9.29 9.36 -6.00
C GLU A 139 8.06 8.52 -6.30
N GLY A 140 7.07 8.58 -5.42
CA GLY A 140 5.82 7.89 -5.65
C GLY A 140 4.70 8.36 -4.75
N ALA A 141 3.51 7.89 -5.04
CA ALA A 141 2.33 8.11 -4.23
C ALA A 141 1.41 6.89 -4.30
N ALA A 142 0.65 6.67 -3.23
CA ALA A 142 -0.40 5.66 -3.18
C ALA A 142 -1.65 6.27 -2.58
N SER A 143 -2.81 6.03 -3.19
CA SER A 143 -4.10 6.53 -2.72
C SER A 143 -5.23 5.55 -3.03
N GLY A 144 -6.28 5.58 -2.22
CA GLY A 144 -7.43 4.69 -2.38
C GLY A 144 -7.99 4.26 -1.03
N SER A 145 -8.69 3.13 -1.02
CA SER A 145 -9.12 2.51 0.23
C SER A 145 -9.27 1.00 0.06
N PHE A 146 -9.52 0.29 1.14
CA PHE A 146 -9.88 -1.12 1.09
C PHE A 146 -10.63 -1.51 2.36
N GLU A 147 -11.48 -2.51 2.24
CA GLU A 147 -12.03 -3.21 3.40
C GLU A 147 -10.95 -4.12 3.98
N TRP A 148 -10.83 -4.13 5.31
CA TRP A 148 -9.91 -4.99 6.03
C TRP A 148 -10.64 -5.85 7.04
N ARG A 149 -10.08 -7.03 7.31
CA ARG A 149 -10.47 -7.91 8.42
C ARG A 149 -9.22 -8.35 9.15
N LEU A 150 -9.27 -8.26 10.49
CA LEU A 150 -8.22 -8.70 11.40
C LEU A 150 -8.92 -9.38 12.57
N GLU A 151 -8.74 -10.69 12.68
CA GLU A 151 -9.45 -11.52 13.68
C GLU A 151 -10.99 -11.37 13.56
N ASP A 152 -11.65 -10.90 14.62
CA ASP A 152 -13.09 -10.63 14.68
C ASP A 152 -13.46 -9.19 14.31
N ARG A 153 -12.47 -8.33 14.03
CA ARG A 153 -12.66 -6.92 13.65
C ARG A 153 -12.63 -6.74 12.13
N SER A 154 -13.37 -5.74 11.68
CA SER A 154 -13.35 -5.29 10.29
C SER A 154 -13.59 -3.80 10.18
N GLY A 155 -13.16 -3.21 9.07
CA GLY A 155 -13.44 -1.80 8.76
C GLY A 155 -12.95 -1.42 7.38
N THR A 156 -12.96 -0.12 7.11
CA THR A 156 -12.38 0.46 5.89
C THR A 156 -11.10 1.18 6.23
N CYS A 157 -10.06 0.97 5.44
CA CYS A 157 -8.80 1.68 5.54
C CYS A 157 -8.65 2.61 4.33
N ASN A 158 -8.61 3.92 4.56
CA ASN A 158 -8.23 4.89 3.54
C ASN A 158 -6.72 5.06 3.52
N ILE A 159 -6.14 5.20 2.34
CA ILE A 159 -4.71 5.43 2.16
C ILE A 159 -4.46 6.72 1.35
N ALA A 160 -3.46 7.47 1.78
CA ALA A 160 -2.90 8.61 1.08
C ALA A 160 -1.44 8.73 1.52
N LEU A 161 -0.55 8.05 0.80
CA LEU A 161 0.88 7.95 1.10
C LEU A 161 1.69 8.60 -0.01
N VAL A 162 2.79 9.24 0.36
CA VAL A 162 3.81 9.74 -0.55
C VAL A 162 5.14 9.10 -0.21
N VAL A 163 5.90 8.75 -1.24
CA VAL A 163 7.26 8.21 -1.14
C VAL A 163 8.22 9.24 -1.70
N ASN A 164 9.20 9.63 -0.89
CA ASN A 164 10.25 10.54 -1.30
C ASN A 164 11.62 9.95 -0.97
N THR A 165 12.57 10.16 -1.86
CA THR A 165 14.00 10.00 -1.58
C THR A 165 14.55 11.33 -1.08
N THR A 166 15.26 11.32 0.05
CA THR A 166 16.05 12.49 0.49
C THR A 166 17.28 12.60 -0.41
N ASP A 167 17.20 13.51 -1.39
CA ASP A 167 18.23 13.84 -2.37
C ASP A 167 18.63 12.70 -3.33
N PRO A 168 19.07 13.01 -4.57
CA PRO A 168 19.63 12.01 -5.46
C PRO A 168 20.83 11.32 -4.78
N ALA A 169 20.67 10.05 -4.44
CA ALA A 169 21.69 9.28 -3.77
C ALA A 169 22.71 8.76 -4.81
N PRO A 170 24.00 8.68 -4.47
CA PRO A 170 24.97 7.98 -5.30
C PRO A 170 24.48 6.55 -5.55
N ALA A 171 24.50 6.06 -6.79
CA ALA A 171 23.93 4.76 -7.16
C ALA A 171 24.63 3.55 -6.49
N HIS A 172 25.78 3.76 -5.87
CA HIS A 172 26.52 2.75 -5.11
C HIS A 172 26.17 2.75 -3.60
N GLU A 173 25.39 3.71 -3.14
CA GLU A 173 24.92 3.79 -1.77
C GLU A 173 23.47 3.30 -1.64
N PRO A 174 23.10 2.77 -0.46
CA PRO A 174 21.72 2.43 -0.20
C PRO A 174 20.80 3.67 -0.27
N ILE A 175 19.90 3.71 -1.25
CA ILE A 175 18.82 4.70 -1.35
C ILE A 175 17.83 4.53 -0.19
N THR A 176 17.85 5.45 0.77
CA THR A 176 16.83 5.50 1.81
C THR A 176 15.58 6.20 1.27
N THR A 177 14.42 5.55 1.39
CA THR A 177 13.13 6.14 1.03
C THR A 177 12.30 6.39 2.29
N THR A 178 11.64 7.54 2.35
CA THR A 178 10.67 7.83 3.40
C THR A 178 9.27 7.80 2.80
N ILE A 179 8.41 7.02 3.44
CA ILE A 179 7.01 6.85 3.07
C ILE A 179 6.18 7.48 4.18
N SER A 180 5.38 8.48 3.84
CA SER A 180 4.63 9.25 4.84
C SER A 180 3.24 9.61 4.35
N GLY A 181 2.31 9.81 5.27
CA GLY A 181 0.95 10.22 4.94
C GLY A 181 -0.07 9.65 5.91
N ILE A 182 -1.25 9.30 5.39
CA ILE A 182 -2.36 8.77 6.17
C ILE A 182 -2.64 7.33 5.73
N MET A 183 -2.76 6.42 6.69
CA MET A 183 -3.20 5.05 6.48
C MET A 183 -4.17 4.62 7.59
N CYS A 184 -5.36 4.17 7.20
CA CYS A 184 -6.43 3.73 8.10
C CYS A 184 -6.80 4.78 9.18
N GLY A 185 -6.71 6.06 8.84
CA GLY A 185 -6.98 7.18 9.76
C GLY A 185 -5.82 7.58 10.66
N LEU A 186 -4.66 6.92 10.57
CA LEU A 186 -3.45 7.25 11.33
C LEU A 186 -2.42 7.96 10.44
N ASN A 187 -1.72 8.94 11.02
CA ASN A 187 -0.55 9.53 10.38
C ASN A 187 0.63 8.56 10.52
N VAL A 188 1.21 8.15 9.40
CA VAL A 188 2.31 7.19 9.35
C VAL A 188 3.55 7.82 8.73
N SER A 189 4.71 7.34 9.16
CA SER A 189 6.01 7.67 8.58
C SER A 189 6.92 6.44 8.72
N PHE A 190 7.20 5.78 7.61
CA PHE A 190 8.05 4.60 7.53
C PHE A 190 9.32 4.96 6.77
N THR A 191 10.46 4.51 7.27
CA THR A 191 11.74 4.62 6.56
C THR A 191 12.11 3.25 6.04
N HIS A 192 12.31 3.16 4.73
CA HIS A 192 12.82 1.96 4.08
C HIS A 192 14.28 2.18 3.70
N GLU A 193 15.16 1.35 4.25
CA GLU A 193 16.47 1.09 3.66
C GLU A 193 16.24 0.23 2.39
N PRO A 194 17.01 0.43 1.32
CA PRO A 194 16.65 -0.05 0.00
C PRO A 194 16.73 -1.58 -0.14
N LEU A 195 15.90 -2.06 -1.05
CA LEU A 195 15.89 -3.41 -1.59
C LEU A 195 16.93 -3.64 -2.70
N VAL A 196 17.72 -2.61 -3.06
CA VAL A 196 18.68 -2.68 -4.18
C VAL A 196 20.10 -2.61 -3.63
N THR A 197 20.74 -3.78 -3.49
CA THR A 197 22.20 -3.83 -3.49
C THR A 197 22.68 -3.96 -4.95
N PRO A 198 23.86 -3.43 -5.30
CA PRO A 198 24.52 -3.77 -6.55
C PRO A 198 24.82 -5.28 -6.55
N GLY A 199 23.90 -6.09 -7.08
CA GLY A 199 24.01 -7.56 -7.09
C GLY A 199 22.73 -8.35 -6.84
N GLY A 200 21.63 -7.73 -6.41
CA GLY A 200 20.36 -8.44 -6.29
C GLY A 200 19.39 -7.83 -5.29
N ILE A 201 18.13 -8.23 -5.44
CA ILE A 201 17.04 -7.89 -4.54
C ILE A 201 17.22 -8.69 -3.24
N THR A 202 17.50 -8.02 -2.12
CA THR A 202 17.56 -8.68 -0.80
C THR A 202 16.33 -8.32 0.02
N ARG A 203 15.69 -9.36 0.60
CA ARG A 203 14.50 -9.24 1.47
C ARG A 203 14.71 -8.22 2.60
N PRO A 204 13.64 -7.53 3.04
CA PRO A 204 13.69 -6.72 4.26
C PRO A 204 14.11 -7.58 5.46
N VAL A 205 15.03 -7.07 6.28
CA VAL A 205 15.32 -7.62 7.61
C VAL A 205 14.48 -6.84 8.61
N PRO A 206 13.58 -7.48 9.38
CA PRO A 206 12.85 -6.78 10.42
C PRO A 206 13.85 -6.32 11.49
N ASN A 207 13.84 -5.02 11.80
CA ASN A 207 14.51 -4.50 12.99
C ASN A 207 13.81 -5.11 14.22
N GLY A 208 14.55 -5.92 14.97
CA GLY A 208 14.11 -6.47 16.26
C GLY A 208 14.23 -5.47 17.41
#